data_AF-F8QJX9-F1
#
_entry.id   AF-F8QJX9-F1
#
_cell.length_a   1.000
_cell.length_b   1.000
_cell.length_c   1.000
_cell.angle_alpha   90.00
_cell.angle_beta   90.00
_cell.angle_gamma   90.00
#
_symmetry.space_group_name_H-M   'P 1'
#
loop_
_entity.id
_entity.type
_entity.pdbx_description
1 polymer ?
#
loop_
_entity_poly.entity_id
_entity_poly.type
_entity_poly.pdbx_seq_one_letter_code
_entity_poly.pdbx_strand_id
1 'polypeptide(L)'
;MILKDSWPLDGHDEVEVFRFTQGEMGIPEVYAQYTVEHGKKGAWVEEEIRKIFLLEEIEFIYQGSKDTQSKGPNSQVEKETQSKIENQEEDVKMENRVHKRLILKTECCKFQTAAGPYQFLEGMLHGMMGHYNMYKDGWLHRDVSDGNVLLLPEPEIRKPLTRFECTKNLTKCVGVISDGDQAIRWRELDRELGKHRSGTLPYISRRVLNAWNKNQSVLHTFADDLEAFFWVILCVLLNIGDGRQSLTVDEGRWLHK
;
A
#
# COMPACT_ATOMS: atom_id res chain seq x y z
N MET A 1 -1.47 -12.95 -13.56
CA MET A 1 -1.67 -13.19 -12.12
C MET A 1 -0.33 -13.04 -11.43
N ILE A 2 -0.26 -12.19 -10.40
CA ILE A 2 0.89 -12.07 -9.50
C ILE A 2 0.46 -12.57 -8.10
N LEU A 3 1.39 -13.19 -7.38
CA LEU A 3 1.26 -13.45 -5.94
C LEU A 3 2.17 -12.48 -5.18
N LYS A 4 1.60 -11.71 -4.25
CA LYS A 4 2.32 -10.80 -3.33
C LYS A 4 2.17 -11.32 -1.91
N ASP A 5 3.27 -11.51 -1.20
CA ASP A 5 3.25 -11.74 0.25
C ASP A 5 3.18 -10.40 1.00
N SER A 6 2.41 -10.36 2.08
CA SER A 6 1.99 -9.16 2.82
C SER A 6 2.01 -9.44 4.33
N TRP A 7 2.32 -8.43 5.14
CA TRP A 7 2.39 -8.54 6.61
C TRP A 7 1.67 -7.38 7.31
N PRO A 8 0.36 -7.17 7.02
CA PRO A 8 -0.44 -6.17 7.70
C PRO A 8 -0.60 -6.49 9.19
N LEU A 9 -1.08 -5.50 9.93
CA LEU A 9 -1.58 -5.71 11.29
C LEU A 9 -2.77 -6.67 11.27
N ASP A 10 -2.96 -7.42 12.37
CA ASP A 10 -4.13 -8.30 12.51
C ASP A 10 -5.44 -7.50 12.36
N GLY A 11 -6.43 -8.12 11.69
CA GLY A 11 -7.67 -7.47 11.29
C GLY A 11 -7.61 -6.51 10.10
N HIS A 12 -6.45 -6.23 9.49
CA HIS A 12 -6.35 -5.37 8.30
C HIS A 12 -6.15 -6.18 7.00
N ASP A 13 -6.92 -5.87 5.95
CA ASP A 13 -6.94 -6.59 4.67
C ASP A 13 -6.77 -5.64 3.47
N GLU A 14 -5.65 -5.76 2.76
CA GLU A 14 -5.30 -4.99 1.56
C GLU A 14 -6.35 -5.12 0.45
N VAL A 15 -7.04 -6.26 0.34
CA VAL A 15 -8.13 -6.43 -0.64
C VAL A 15 -9.28 -5.44 -0.43
N GLU A 16 -9.55 -5.00 0.81
CA GLU A 16 -10.58 -3.97 1.07
C GLU A 16 -10.20 -2.58 0.59
N VAL A 17 -8.89 -2.29 0.46
CA VAL A 17 -8.36 -1.00 0.02
C VAL A 17 -8.73 -0.71 -1.45
N PHE A 18 -8.81 -1.77 -2.26
CA PHE A 18 -9.09 -1.68 -3.70
C PHE A 18 -10.49 -2.20 -4.09
N ARG A 19 -11.21 -2.88 -3.18
CA ARG A 19 -12.46 -3.62 -3.44
C ARG A 19 -13.50 -2.86 -4.25
N PHE A 20 -13.80 -1.61 -3.88
CA PHE A 20 -14.85 -0.80 -4.51
C PHE A 20 -14.35 0.10 -5.65
N THR A 21 -13.04 0.11 -5.91
CA THR A 21 -12.38 0.97 -6.90
C THR A 21 -11.75 0.20 -8.07
N GLN A 22 -11.96 -1.13 -8.14
CA GLN A 22 -11.47 -1.94 -9.26
C GLN A 22 -12.03 -1.47 -10.62
N GLY A 23 -11.20 -1.57 -11.66
CA GLY A 23 -11.48 -1.05 -13.00
C GLY A 23 -11.45 0.48 -13.14
N GLU A 24 -11.33 1.25 -12.06
CA GLU A 24 -11.07 2.70 -12.12
C GLU A 24 -9.63 2.99 -12.56
N MET A 25 -9.38 4.22 -13.04
CA MET A 25 -8.04 4.69 -13.39
C MET A 25 -7.08 4.62 -12.18
N GLY A 26 -5.89 4.09 -12.40
CA GLY A 26 -4.81 4.05 -11.41
C GLY A 26 -4.93 2.98 -10.32
N ILE A 27 -5.92 2.09 -10.36
CA ILE A 27 -6.17 1.07 -9.32
C ILE A 27 -5.77 -0.34 -9.81
N PRO A 28 -5.08 -1.18 -9.02
CA PRO A 28 -4.83 -2.57 -9.38
C PRO A 28 -6.10 -3.42 -9.24
N GLU A 29 -6.28 -4.42 -10.10
CA GLU A 29 -7.32 -5.42 -9.94
C GLU A 29 -6.82 -6.59 -9.07
N VAL A 30 -7.56 -6.93 -8.03
CA VAL A 30 -7.23 -7.95 -7.02
C VAL A 30 -8.27 -9.06 -7.10
N TYR A 31 -7.83 -10.32 -7.22
CA TYR A 31 -8.73 -11.49 -7.17
C TYR A 31 -9.14 -11.84 -5.74
N ALA A 32 -8.16 -11.98 -4.83
CA ALA A 32 -8.39 -12.43 -3.46
C ALA A 32 -7.21 -12.07 -2.54
N GLN A 33 -7.43 -12.17 -1.23
CA GLN A 33 -6.38 -12.24 -0.21
C GLN A 33 -6.69 -13.40 0.74
N TYR A 34 -5.67 -14.07 1.27
CA TYR A 34 -5.83 -15.14 2.27
C TYR A 34 -4.69 -15.17 3.29
N THR A 35 -4.98 -15.61 4.51
CA THR A 35 -3.98 -15.78 5.59
C THR A 35 -3.16 -17.05 5.39
N VAL A 36 -1.84 -16.95 5.60
CA VAL A 36 -0.90 -18.06 5.41
C VAL A 36 -0.66 -18.79 6.74
N GLU A 37 -1.27 -19.96 6.91
CA GLU A 37 -1.01 -20.85 8.05
C GLU A 37 0.39 -21.50 7.96
N HIS A 38 1.32 -21.02 8.78
CA HIS A 38 2.65 -21.61 8.91
C HIS A 38 2.59 -22.97 9.61
N GLY A 39 2.79 -24.05 8.84
CA GLY A 39 2.88 -25.43 9.35
C GLY A 39 2.18 -26.47 8.47
N LYS A 40 1.16 -26.07 7.71
CA LYS A 40 0.52 -26.92 6.69
C LYS A 40 1.38 -26.92 5.42
N LYS A 41 1.69 -28.11 4.88
CA LYS A 41 2.42 -28.22 3.59
C LYS A 41 1.56 -27.69 2.44
N GLY A 42 2.20 -27.05 1.46
CA GLY A 42 1.56 -26.19 0.44
C GLY A 42 0.52 -26.80 -0.51
N ALA A 43 0.19 -28.10 -0.39
CA ALA A 43 -0.90 -28.71 -1.17
C ALA A 43 -2.25 -28.00 -0.93
N TRP A 44 -2.50 -27.53 0.30
CA TRP A 44 -3.72 -26.80 0.65
C TRP A 44 -3.83 -25.46 -0.10
N VAL A 45 -2.69 -24.79 -0.34
CA VAL A 45 -2.63 -23.53 -1.09
C VAL A 45 -2.95 -23.75 -2.57
N GLU A 46 -2.44 -24.82 -3.18
CA GLU A 46 -2.83 -25.18 -4.55
C GLU A 46 -4.32 -25.50 -4.65
N GLU A 47 -4.91 -26.15 -3.65
CA GLU A 47 -6.32 -26.52 -3.67
C GLU A 47 -7.24 -25.29 -3.54
N GLU A 48 -6.94 -24.34 -2.66
CA GLU A 48 -7.65 -23.06 -2.55
C GLU A 48 -7.52 -22.23 -3.83
N ILE A 49 -6.32 -22.13 -4.39
CA ILE A 49 -6.08 -21.44 -5.68
C ILE A 49 -6.89 -22.13 -6.80
N ARG A 50 -6.93 -23.46 -6.84
CA ARG A 50 -7.75 -24.20 -7.82
C ARG A 50 -9.24 -23.94 -7.63
N LYS A 51 -9.77 -23.83 -6.40
CA LYS A 51 -11.18 -23.46 -6.16
C LYS A 51 -11.50 -22.07 -6.70
N ILE A 52 -10.62 -21.09 -6.45
CA ILE A 52 -10.75 -19.72 -6.99
C ILE A 52 -10.76 -19.71 -8.53
N PHE A 53 -10.00 -20.61 -9.18
CA PHE A 53 -9.98 -20.74 -10.66
C PHE A 53 -11.01 -21.69 -11.27
N LEU A 54 -11.79 -22.43 -10.46
CA LEU A 54 -12.83 -23.35 -10.92
C LEU A 54 -14.26 -22.78 -10.78
N LEU A 55 -14.40 -21.58 -10.22
CA LEU A 55 -15.68 -20.90 -10.03
C LEU A 55 -15.74 -19.62 -10.88
N GLU A 56 -16.50 -19.65 -11.97
CA GLU A 56 -16.79 -18.46 -12.79
C GLU A 56 -17.79 -17.48 -12.12
N GLU A 57 -18.34 -17.83 -10.95
CA GLU A 57 -19.28 -16.98 -10.20
C GLU A 57 -18.71 -16.60 -8.82
N ILE A 58 -18.70 -15.29 -8.53
CA ILE A 58 -18.06 -14.71 -7.35
C ILE A 58 -19.07 -14.52 -6.21
N GLU A 59 -19.00 -15.36 -5.18
CA GLU A 59 -19.41 -15.00 -3.82
C GLU A 59 -18.22 -15.17 -2.86
N PHE A 60 -17.61 -14.05 -2.46
CA PHE A 60 -16.46 -14.07 -1.56
C PHE A 60 -16.90 -14.40 -0.12
N ILE A 61 -16.42 -15.53 0.42
CA ILE A 61 -16.78 -16.03 1.74
C ILE A 61 -16.16 -15.15 2.83
N TYR A 62 -16.90 -14.12 3.26
CA TYR A 62 -16.57 -13.35 4.46
C TYR A 62 -17.36 -13.87 5.67
N GLN A 63 -16.87 -14.95 6.28
CA GLN A 63 -17.26 -15.29 7.66
C GLN A 63 -16.35 -14.52 8.62
N GLY A 64 -16.72 -13.26 8.90
CA GLY A 64 -16.08 -12.47 9.95
C GLY A 64 -16.12 -13.22 11.29
N SER A 65 -14.99 -13.22 12.00
CA SER A 65 -14.86 -13.90 13.29
C SER A 65 -15.85 -13.31 14.30
N LYS A 66 -16.76 -14.15 14.78
CA LYS A 66 -17.66 -13.80 15.88
C LYS A 66 -16.91 -13.87 17.21
N ASP A 67 -17.24 -12.94 18.11
CA ASP A 67 -16.80 -13.00 19.51
C ASP A 67 -17.11 -14.36 20.14
N THR A 68 -16.09 -15.00 20.70
CA THR A 68 -16.27 -16.13 21.62
C THR A 68 -15.59 -15.84 22.94
N GLN A 69 -16.39 -15.46 23.93
CA GLN A 69 -15.98 -15.45 25.34
C GLN A 69 -15.56 -16.86 25.77
N SER A 70 -14.53 -16.96 26.62
CA SER A 70 -14.26 -18.15 27.42
C SER A 70 -13.97 -17.76 28.88
N LYS A 71 -14.34 -18.63 29.83
CA LYS A 71 -14.17 -18.41 31.27
C LYS A 71 -13.64 -19.66 31.97
N GLY A 72 -12.40 -19.59 32.46
CA GLY A 72 -11.85 -20.47 33.49
C GLY A 72 -11.64 -21.94 33.11
N PRO A 73 -11.26 -22.81 34.08
CA PRO A 73 -11.16 -22.57 35.53
C PRO A 73 -9.70 -22.53 36.08
N ASN A 74 -9.58 -22.33 37.40
CA ASN A 74 -8.32 -22.22 38.16
C ASN A 74 -7.53 -23.53 38.31
N SER A 75 -6.21 -23.39 38.49
CA SER A 75 -5.46 -24.13 39.51
C SER A 75 -4.34 -23.27 40.13
N GLN A 76 -4.17 -23.36 41.46
CA GLN A 76 -2.99 -22.87 42.21
C GLN A 76 -1.96 -24.04 42.28
N VAL A 77 -0.74 -23.98 42.83
CA VAL A 77 0.03 -23.08 43.72
C VAL A 77 1.52 -23.25 43.29
N GLU A 78 2.43 -22.26 43.32
CA GLU A 78 3.54 -22.04 44.30
C GLU A 78 4.50 -21.02 43.64
N LYS A 79 4.78 -19.81 44.18
CA LYS A 79 5.51 -19.38 45.40
C LYS A 79 6.99 -19.00 45.11
N GLU A 80 7.31 -17.72 45.40
CA GLU A 80 8.60 -17.16 45.89
C GLU A 80 9.92 -17.57 45.18
N THR A 81 10.82 -16.68 44.73
CA THR A 81 11.13 -15.27 45.09
C THR A 81 11.81 -14.60 43.83
N GLN A 82 12.48 -13.43 43.78
CA GLN A 82 13.06 -12.48 44.74
C GLN A 82 13.18 -11.05 44.15
N SER A 83 13.48 -10.05 44.99
CA SER A 83 14.16 -8.76 44.70
C SER A 83 13.75 -7.92 43.48
N LYS A 84 13.05 -6.82 43.78
CA LYS A 84 12.86 -5.64 42.93
C LYS A 84 14.17 -5.11 42.31
N ILE A 85 14.13 -4.76 41.02
CA ILE A 85 14.77 -3.56 40.47
C ILE A 85 13.70 -2.85 39.65
N GLU A 86 13.37 -1.60 40.01
CA GLU A 86 12.34 -0.82 39.34
C GLU A 86 12.94 -0.09 38.13
N ASN A 87 13.10 -0.81 37.01
CA ASN A 87 13.31 -0.20 35.70
C ASN A 87 11.94 0.16 35.09
N GLN A 88 11.83 1.36 34.55
CA GLN A 88 10.67 1.78 33.76
C GLN A 88 10.79 1.22 32.35
N GLU A 89 10.46 -0.06 32.18
CA GLU A 89 10.20 -0.61 30.85
C GLU A 89 8.93 0.04 30.30
N GLU A 90 9.07 0.81 29.21
CA GLU A 90 7.91 1.16 28.39
C GLU A 90 7.31 -0.17 27.90
N ASP A 91 6.00 -0.36 28.09
CA ASP A 91 5.31 -1.58 27.66
C ASP A 91 5.29 -1.65 26.12
N VAL A 92 6.33 -2.28 25.55
CA VAL A 92 6.50 -2.48 24.11
C VAL A 92 5.52 -3.55 23.65
N LYS A 93 4.25 -3.14 23.54
CA LYS A 93 3.14 -3.92 23.00
C LYS A 93 3.49 -4.37 21.58
N MET A 94 3.98 -5.60 21.47
CA MET A 94 4.41 -6.25 20.23
C MET A 94 3.31 -6.16 19.16
N GLU A 95 3.68 -5.77 17.94
CA GLU A 95 2.74 -5.72 16.82
C GLU A 95 2.40 -7.14 16.34
N ASN A 96 1.17 -7.59 16.59
CA ASN A 96 0.64 -8.79 15.96
C ASN A 96 0.44 -8.53 14.46
N ARG A 97 1.37 -9.02 13.64
CA ARG A 97 1.31 -9.00 12.18
C ARG A 97 0.98 -10.38 11.64
N VAL A 98 0.07 -10.43 10.67
CA VAL A 98 -0.42 -11.66 10.08
C VAL A 98 0.16 -11.79 8.67
N HIS A 99 0.83 -12.90 8.39
CA HIS A 99 1.29 -13.19 7.02
C HIS A 99 0.08 -13.51 6.15
N LYS A 100 -0.19 -12.65 5.16
CA LYS A 100 -1.25 -12.82 4.17
C LYS A 100 -0.65 -12.88 2.77
N ARG A 101 -1.32 -13.53 1.83
CA ARG A 101 -0.97 -13.52 0.41
C ARG A 101 -2.10 -12.89 -0.41
N LEU A 102 -1.75 -11.87 -1.18
CA LEU A 102 -2.62 -11.21 -2.14
C LEU A 102 -2.46 -11.86 -3.52
N ILE A 103 -3.58 -12.12 -4.20
CA ILE A 103 -3.63 -12.58 -5.58
C ILE A 103 -4.03 -11.40 -6.47
N LEU A 104 -3.05 -10.86 -7.19
CA LEU A 104 -3.23 -9.74 -8.13
C LEU A 104 -3.58 -10.25 -9.52
N LYS A 105 -4.59 -9.64 -10.15
CA LYS A 105 -4.95 -9.87 -11.54
C LYS A 105 -4.02 -9.06 -12.46
N THR A 106 -3.95 -7.75 -12.22
CA THR A 106 -3.07 -6.81 -12.91
C THR A 106 -1.61 -7.22 -12.79
N GLU A 107 -0.89 -7.24 -13.91
CA GLU A 107 0.56 -7.41 -13.93
C GLU A 107 1.25 -6.05 -13.83
N CYS A 108 2.37 -5.96 -13.12
CA CYS A 108 3.02 -4.69 -12.78
C CYS A 108 4.54 -4.78 -12.88
N CYS A 109 5.16 -3.73 -13.42
CA CYS A 109 6.60 -3.47 -13.38
C CYS A 109 6.92 -2.32 -12.43
N LYS A 110 8.12 -2.32 -11.84
CA LYS A 110 8.55 -1.24 -10.94
C LYS A 110 8.82 0.06 -11.70
N PHE A 111 8.63 1.21 -11.07
CA PHE A 111 8.82 2.52 -11.72
C PHE A 111 10.24 2.77 -12.28
N GLN A 112 11.26 2.09 -11.76
CA GLN A 112 12.63 2.18 -12.28
C GLN A 112 12.81 1.48 -13.65
N THR A 113 11.82 0.73 -14.15
CA THR A 113 11.84 0.12 -15.49
C THR A 113 11.19 1.00 -16.57
N ALA A 114 10.86 2.26 -16.27
CA ALA A 114 10.30 3.19 -17.24
C ALA A 114 11.30 3.46 -18.39
N ALA A 115 10.83 3.43 -19.65
CA ALA A 115 11.64 3.74 -20.82
C ALA A 115 12.13 5.20 -20.87
N GLY A 116 11.58 6.08 -20.00
CA GLY A 116 12.05 7.45 -19.83
C GLY A 116 11.14 8.29 -18.92
N PRO A 117 11.49 9.56 -18.69
CA PRO A 117 10.78 10.44 -17.76
C PRO A 117 9.32 10.69 -18.19
N TYR A 118 9.00 10.63 -19.48
CA TYR A 118 7.63 10.77 -19.96
C TYR A 118 6.74 9.59 -19.54
N GLN A 119 7.19 8.34 -19.69
CA GLN A 119 6.42 7.17 -19.23
C GLN A 119 6.34 7.13 -17.70
N PHE A 120 7.41 7.51 -17.00
CA PHE A 120 7.40 7.68 -15.54
C PHE A 120 6.34 8.71 -15.11
N LEU A 121 6.29 9.89 -15.75
CA LEU A 121 5.31 10.93 -15.43
C LEU A 121 3.87 10.54 -15.82
N GLU A 122 3.67 9.83 -16.94
CA GLU A 122 2.36 9.29 -17.35
C GLU A 122 1.87 8.23 -16.34
N GLY A 123 2.74 7.30 -15.93
CA GLY A 123 2.45 6.31 -14.90
C GLY A 123 2.18 6.93 -13.54
N MET A 124 2.99 7.92 -13.14
CA MET A 124 2.84 8.65 -11.88
C MET A 124 1.50 9.40 -11.84
N LEU A 125 1.15 10.09 -12.91
CA LEU A 125 -0.13 10.78 -13.07
C LEU A 125 -1.31 9.82 -12.90
N HIS A 126 -1.24 8.61 -13.49
CA HIS A 126 -2.27 7.59 -13.29
C HIS A 126 -2.29 7.05 -11.85
N GLY A 127 -1.13 6.81 -11.22
CA GLY A 127 -1.04 6.45 -9.79
C GLY A 127 -1.66 7.50 -8.86
N MET A 128 -1.49 8.79 -9.16
CA MET A 128 -2.15 9.89 -8.45
C MET A 128 -3.68 9.91 -8.67
N MET A 129 -4.18 9.47 -9.82
CA MET A 129 -5.63 9.25 -10.01
C MET A 129 -6.14 8.05 -9.21
N GLY A 130 -5.34 6.98 -9.11
CA GLY A 130 -5.61 5.85 -8.24
C GLY A 130 -5.73 6.28 -6.78
N HIS A 131 -4.75 7.05 -6.28
CA HIS A 131 -4.81 7.64 -4.94
C HIS A 131 -6.05 8.51 -4.72
N TYR A 132 -6.43 9.33 -5.71
CA TYR A 132 -7.64 10.13 -5.63
C TYR A 132 -8.92 9.26 -5.54
N ASN A 133 -8.96 8.12 -6.23
CA ASN A 133 -10.06 7.16 -6.17
C ASN A 133 -10.12 6.44 -4.81
N MET A 134 -8.97 5.99 -4.28
CA MET A 134 -8.85 5.48 -2.90
C MET A 134 -9.32 6.51 -1.85
N TYR A 135 -8.88 7.77 -1.98
CA TYR A 135 -9.26 8.85 -1.09
C TYR A 135 -10.76 9.15 -1.12
N LYS A 136 -11.42 8.99 -2.28
CA LYS A 136 -12.88 9.07 -2.39
C LYS A 136 -13.58 7.94 -1.63
N ASP A 137 -13.17 6.69 -1.82
CA ASP A 137 -13.72 5.52 -1.10
C ASP A 137 -13.56 5.66 0.42
N GLY A 138 -12.50 6.33 0.86
CA GLY A 138 -12.28 6.69 2.25
C GLY A 138 -10.93 6.29 2.80
N TRP A 139 -9.96 5.93 1.95
CA TRP A 139 -8.62 5.48 2.34
C TRP A 139 -7.57 6.60 2.27
N LEU A 140 -6.53 6.50 3.09
CA LEU A 140 -5.24 7.19 2.94
C LEU A 140 -4.15 6.13 2.84
N HIS A 141 -3.10 6.37 2.06
CA HIS A 141 -2.16 5.31 1.68
C HIS A 141 -0.97 5.14 2.63
N ARG A 142 -0.46 6.24 3.21
CA ARG A 142 0.64 6.27 4.20
C ARG A 142 2.02 5.76 3.75
N ASP A 143 2.13 5.11 2.60
CA ASP A 143 3.40 4.60 2.05
C ASP A 143 3.48 4.74 0.52
N VAL A 144 3.28 5.97 0.04
CA VAL A 144 3.53 6.32 -1.37
C VAL A 144 5.04 6.34 -1.62
N SER A 145 5.52 5.49 -2.53
CA SER A 145 6.95 5.30 -2.81
C SER A 145 7.21 4.92 -4.26
N ASP A 146 8.47 4.95 -4.72
CA ASP A 146 8.88 4.41 -6.03
C ASP A 146 8.88 2.87 -6.10
N GLY A 147 8.61 2.19 -4.99
CA GLY A 147 8.25 0.78 -4.96
C GLY A 147 6.75 0.51 -5.09
N ASN A 148 5.90 1.46 -4.67
CA ASN A 148 4.48 1.26 -4.45
C ASN A 148 3.58 1.93 -5.51
N VAL A 149 4.11 2.86 -6.31
CA VAL A 149 3.53 3.22 -7.61
C VAL A 149 4.23 2.40 -8.69
N LEU A 150 3.45 1.71 -9.54
CA LEU A 150 3.92 0.69 -10.48
C LEU A 150 3.44 0.99 -11.91
N LEU A 151 4.24 0.61 -12.91
CA LEU A 151 3.85 0.66 -14.32
C LEU A 151 3.12 -0.62 -14.73
N LEU A 152 2.20 -0.51 -15.68
CA LEU A 152 1.66 -1.67 -16.38
C LEU A 152 2.63 -2.08 -17.50
N PRO A 153 2.91 -3.39 -17.73
CA PRO A 153 3.76 -3.84 -18.83
C PRO A 153 3.20 -3.42 -20.19
N GLU A 154 1.88 -3.53 -20.35
CA GLU A 154 1.11 -3.05 -21.49
C GLU A 154 -0.07 -2.18 -21.00
N PRO A 155 -0.51 -1.16 -21.75
CA PRO A 155 -1.58 -0.28 -21.31
C PRO A 155 -2.97 -0.96 -21.21
N GLU A 156 -3.66 -0.77 -20.09
CA GLU A 156 -5.01 -1.30 -19.86
C GLU A 156 -6.09 -0.22 -20.10
N ILE A 157 -7.27 -0.61 -20.58
CA ILE A 157 -8.44 0.27 -20.69
C ILE A 157 -9.19 0.28 -19.36
N ARG A 158 -9.21 1.44 -18.68
CA ARG A 158 -9.86 1.67 -17.39
C ARG A 158 -10.91 2.77 -17.49
N LYS A 159 -11.79 2.86 -16.49
CA LYS A 159 -12.76 3.96 -16.38
C LYS A 159 -12.00 5.28 -16.15
N PRO A 160 -12.29 6.35 -16.91
CA PRO A 160 -11.56 7.60 -16.81
C PRO A 160 -11.96 8.39 -15.55
N LEU A 161 -11.03 9.11 -14.94
CA LEU A 161 -11.35 10.03 -13.84
C LEU A 161 -12.14 11.22 -14.38
N THR A 162 -13.44 11.26 -14.18
CA THR A 162 -14.32 12.30 -14.77
C THR A 162 -14.30 13.66 -14.07
N ARG A 163 -13.51 13.82 -12.98
CA ARG A 163 -13.47 15.07 -12.18
C ARG A 163 -12.88 16.27 -12.90
N PHE A 164 -11.88 16.06 -13.75
CA PHE A 164 -11.17 17.13 -14.45
C PHE A 164 -11.39 16.99 -15.96
N GLU A 165 -11.54 18.10 -16.68
CA GLU A 165 -11.89 18.07 -18.11
C GLU A 165 -10.85 17.30 -18.94
N CYS A 166 -9.56 17.51 -18.63
CA CYS A 166 -8.43 16.85 -19.26
C CYS A 166 -8.34 15.33 -18.98
N THR A 167 -9.07 14.81 -17.98
CA THR A 167 -9.01 13.39 -17.59
C THR A 167 -10.26 12.59 -17.98
N LYS A 168 -11.34 13.24 -18.42
CA LYS A 168 -12.62 12.59 -18.82
C LYS A 168 -12.49 11.56 -19.94
N ASN A 169 -11.57 11.78 -20.89
CA ASN A 169 -11.37 10.90 -22.05
C ASN A 169 -10.11 10.03 -21.90
N LEU A 170 -9.42 10.11 -20.76
CA LEU A 170 -8.19 9.37 -20.49
C LEU A 170 -8.55 7.97 -19.97
N THR A 171 -8.81 7.05 -20.90
CA THR A 171 -9.18 5.65 -20.62
C THR A 171 -7.99 4.70 -20.61
N LYS A 172 -6.90 5.04 -21.31
CA LYS A 172 -5.64 4.28 -21.34
C LYS A 172 -4.87 4.50 -20.03
N CYS A 173 -4.84 3.49 -19.17
CA CYS A 173 -4.00 3.44 -17.98
C CYS A 173 -2.60 2.91 -18.35
N VAL A 174 -1.53 3.46 -17.76
CA VAL A 174 -0.17 2.89 -17.85
C VAL A 174 0.52 2.71 -16.50
N GLY A 175 -0.15 3.06 -15.39
CA GLY A 175 0.41 2.90 -14.05
C GLY A 175 -0.66 2.92 -12.97
N VAL A 176 -0.38 2.23 -11.86
CA VAL A 176 -1.30 2.01 -10.75
C VAL A 176 -0.61 2.25 -9.41
N ILE A 177 -1.38 2.57 -8.38
CA ILE A 177 -0.90 2.65 -7.00
C ILE A 177 -1.23 1.35 -6.24
N SER A 178 -0.28 0.85 -5.45
CA SER A 178 -0.31 -0.49 -4.85
C SER A 178 0.34 -0.50 -3.47
N ASP A 179 0.24 -1.62 -2.75
CA ASP A 179 0.70 -1.78 -1.36
C ASP A 179 -0.18 -1.07 -0.32
N GLY A 180 -1.43 -1.52 -0.24
CA GLY A 180 -2.42 -1.03 0.73
C GLY A 180 -2.20 -1.49 2.17
N ASP A 181 -1.14 -2.26 2.49
CA ASP A 181 -0.90 -2.84 3.83
C ASP A 181 -0.86 -1.78 4.95
N GLN A 182 -0.38 -0.57 4.65
CA GLN A 182 -0.28 0.56 5.59
C GLN A 182 -1.49 1.51 5.55
N ALA A 183 -2.44 1.30 4.63
CA ALA A 183 -3.55 2.20 4.41
C ALA A 183 -4.45 2.32 5.65
N ILE A 184 -5.19 3.43 5.77
CA ILE A 184 -6.20 3.61 6.83
C ILE A 184 -7.45 4.28 6.31
N ARG A 185 -8.60 3.91 6.86
CA ARG A 185 -9.84 4.69 6.70
C ARG A 185 -9.64 6.09 7.30
N TRP A 186 -10.03 7.13 6.55
CA TRP A 186 -9.85 8.53 6.98
C TRP A 186 -11.11 9.19 7.54
N ARG A 187 -12.28 8.60 7.29
CA ARG A 187 -13.58 9.16 7.70
C ARG A 187 -13.99 8.77 9.13
N GLU A 188 -13.46 7.67 9.65
CA GLU A 188 -13.53 7.35 11.08
C GLU A 188 -12.75 8.39 11.89
N LEU A 189 -13.31 8.84 13.02
CA LEU A 189 -12.71 9.87 13.88
C LEU A 189 -12.09 9.28 15.15
N ASP A 190 -12.54 8.11 15.59
CA ASP A 190 -12.12 7.46 16.84
C ASP A 190 -10.90 6.54 16.67
N ARG A 191 -10.36 6.43 15.45
CA ARG A 191 -9.15 5.64 15.12
C ARG A 191 -7.94 6.15 15.92
N GLU A 192 -7.20 5.22 16.53
CA GLU A 192 -6.03 5.55 17.35
C GLU A 192 -5.03 6.44 16.57
N LEU A 193 -4.63 7.56 17.16
CA LEU A 193 -3.60 8.43 16.58
C LEU A 193 -2.29 7.65 16.47
N GLY A 194 -1.88 7.34 15.23
CA GLY A 194 -0.77 6.45 14.93
C GLY A 194 0.51 6.82 15.66
N LYS A 195 0.83 6.05 16.72
CA LYS A 195 2.14 6.01 17.37
C LYS A 195 3.18 5.33 16.45
N HIS A 196 2.71 4.43 15.60
CA HIS A 196 3.50 3.60 14.69
C HIS A 196 4.10 4.44 13.57
N ARG A 197 5.43 4.39 13.44
CA ARG A 197 6.19 5.10 12.41
C ARG A 197 6.20 4.30 11.10
N SER A 198 5.18 4.49 10.28
CA SER A 198 4.98 3.83 8.97
C SER A 198 5.44 4.71 7.81
N GLY A 199 5.98 4.10 6.75
CA GLY A 199 6.27 4.76 5.48
C GLY A 199 7.73 4.69 5.05
N THR A 200 7.96 4.81 3.75
CA THR A 200 9.29 4.82 3.12
C THR A 200 10.02 6.14 3.41
N LEU A 201 11.02 6.10 4.31
CA LEU A 201 11.66 7.28 4.94
C LEU A 201 11.96 8.50 4.02
N PRO A 202 12.53 8.37 2.81
CA PRO A 202 12.81 9.51 1.93
C PRO A 202 11.57 10.30 1.45
N TYR A 203 10.38 9.70 1.53
CA TYR A 203 9.13 10.28 0.99
C TYR A 203 8.17 10.76 2.08
N ILE A 204 8.48 10.53 3.37
CA ILE A 204 7.58 10.88 4.47
C ILE A 204 7.49 12.40 4.62
N SER A 205 6.26 12.91 4.78
CA SER A 205 6.03 14.35 4.87
C SER A 205 6.86 15.01 5.98
N ARG A 206 7.39 16.20 5.68
CA ARG A 206 8.13 17.03 6.64
C ARG A 206 7.32 17.26 7.92
N ARG A 207 5.99 17.30 7.85
CA ARG A 207 5.09 17.45 9.00
C ARG A 207 5.10 16.22 9.90
N VAL A 208 5.00 15.02 9.32
CA VAL A 208 5.05 13.74 10.03
C VAL A 208 6.43 13.53 10.66
N LEU A 209 7.51 13.74 9.91
CA LEU A 209 8.89 13.67 10.42
C LEU A 209 9.13 14.63 11.61
N ASN A 210 8.61 15.86 11.54
CA ASN A 210 8.73 16.84 12.63
C ASN A 210 7.97 16.43 13.91
N ALA A 211 6.85 15.72 13.79
CA ALA A 211 6.12 15.18 14.94
C ALA A 211 6.87 13.99 15.55
N TRP A 212 7.33 13.05 14.71
CA TRP A 212 8.13 11.90 15.14
C TRP A 212 9.40 12.31 15.88
N ASN A 213 10.13 13.30 15.38
CA ASN A 213 11.33 13.85 16.03
C ASN A 213 11.07 14.50 17.41
N LYS A 214 9.80 14.78 17.74
CA LYS A 214 9.36 15.31 19.04
C LYS A 214 8.66 14.25 19.91
N ASN A 215 8.65 12.99 19.48
CA ASN A 215 7.79 11.92 20.02
C ASN A 215 6.30 12.33 20.14
N GLN A 216 5.82 13.17 19.23
CA GLN A 216 4.42 13.58 19.14
C GLN A 216 3.66 12.65 18.19
N SER A 217 2.45 12.25 18.60
CA SER A 217 1.50 11.59 17.70
C SER A 217 1.04 12.55 16.61
N VAL A 218 0.75 12.02 15.41
CA VAL A 218 0.39 12.81 14.25
C VAL A 218 -0.75 12.15 13.47
N LEU A 219 -1.83 12.89 13.26
CA LEU A 219 -2.89 12.48 12.35
C LEU A 219 -2.36 12.59 10.91
N HIS A 220 -2.30 11.46 10.19
CA HIS A 220 -1.98 11.42 8.76
C HIS A 220 -3.15 11.95 7.92
N THR A 221 -2.85 12.67 6.83
CA THR A 221 -3.82 13.33 5.97
C THR A 221 -3.47 13.14 4.49
N PHE A 222 -4.41 13.48 3.60
CA PHE A 222 -4.16 13.44 2.15
C PHE A 222 -2.98 14.33 1.71
N ALA A 223 -2.68 15.40 2.45
CA ALA A 223 -1.56 16.29 2.15
C ALA A 223 -0.21 15.60 2.36
N ASP A 224 -0.11 14.61 3.23
CA ASP A 224 1.13 13.87 3.49
C ASP A 224 1.41 12.84 2.39
N ASP A 225 0.37 12.16 1.89
CA ASP A 225 0.46 11.30 0.70
C ASP A 225 0.83 12.13 -0.55
N LEU A 226 0.29 13.36 -0.69
CA LEU A 226 0.64 14.27 -1.78
C LEU A 226 2.07 14.85 -1.67
N GLU A 227 2.57 15.08 -0.45
CA GLU A 227 3.99 15.46 -0.25
C GLU A 227 4.92 14.29 -0.65
N ALA A 228 4.54 13.05 -0.33
CA ALA A 228 5.27 11.86 -0.74
C ALA A 228 5.33 11.69 -2.27
N PHE A 229 4.22 11.90 -2.99
CA PHE A 229 4.22 11.94 -4.46
C PHE A 229 5.23 12.95 -5.03
N PHE A 230 5.31 14.15 -4.45
CA PHE A 230 6.30 15.17 -4.86
C PHE A 230 7.74 14.68 -4.65
N TRP A 231 8.03 14.08 -3.49
CA TRP A 231 9.36 13.54 -3.20
C TRP A 231 9.75 12.39 -4.15
N VAL A 232 8.83 11.47 -4.46
CA VAL A 232 9.07 10.39 -5.43
C VAL A 232 9.37 10.95 -6.83
N ILE A 233 8.60 11.94 -7.30
CA ILE A 233 8.85 12.60 -8.59
C ILE A 233 10.26 13.22 -8.61
N LEU A 234 10.63 13.94 -7.55
CA LEU A 234 11.94 14.59 -7.47
C LEU A 234 13.09 13.58 -7.45
N CYS A 235 13.04 12.59 -6.57
CA CYS A 235 14.11 11.60 -6.42
C CYS A 235 14.29 10.74 -7.67
N VAL A 236 13.21 10.21 -8.26
CA VAL A 236 13.32 9.32 -9.42
C VAL A 236 13.75 10.08 -10.68
N LEU A 237 13.26 11.31 -10.91
CA LEU A 237 13.72 12.11 -12.05
C LEU A 237 15.19 12.54 -11.92
N LEU A 238 15.67 12.85 -10.72
CA LEU A 238 17.09 13.11 -10.48
C LEU A 238 17.95 11.87 -10.75
N ASN A 239 17.53 10.68 -10.29
CA ASN A 239 18.22 9.42 -10.56
C ASN A 239 18.26 9.08 -12.06
N ILE A 240 17.16 9.33 -12.79
CA ILE A 240 17.10 9.18 -14.26
C ILE A 240 18.02 10.20 -14.96
N GLY A 241 18.13 11.41 -14.44
CA GLY A 241 19.03 12.45 -14.96
C GLY A 241 20.50 12.09 -14.77
N ASP A 242 20.89 11.69 -13.56
CA ASP A 242 22.26 11.27 -13.22
C ASP A 242 22.70 10.06 -14.06
N GLY A 243 21.85 9.02 -14.12
CA GLY A 243 22.13 7.80 -14.89
C GLY A 243 22.26 7.99 -16.41
N ARG A 244 21.85 9.13 -16.96
CA ARG A 244 22.05 9.47 -18.39
C ARG A 244 23.43 10.04 -18.69
N GLN A 245 24.06 10.71 -17.72
CA GLN A 245 25.36 11.39 -17.81
C GLN A 245 25.56 12.33 -19.04
N SER A 246 24.48 12.69 -19.73
CA SER A 246 24.51 13.38 -21.02
C SER A 246 23.16 14.06 -21.33
N LEU A 247 23.22 15.11 -22.17
CA LEU A 247 22.02 15.75 -22.71
C LEU A 247 21.48 14.98 -23.92
N THR A 248 20.17 14.98 -24.10
CA THR A 248 19.55 14.53 -25.36
C THR A 248 19.91 15.45 -26.53
N VAL A 249 19.72 14.96 -27.76
CA VAL A 249 20.00 15.70 -29.00
C VAL A 249 19.14 16.97 -29.14
N ASP A 250 17.98 17.04 -28.49
CA ASP A 250 17.15 18.25 -28.44
C ASP A 250 17.60 19.22 -27.34
N GLU A 251 17.99 18.75 -26.16
CA GLU A 251 18.53 19.57 -25.07
C GLU A 251 19.88 20.22 -25.47
N GLY A 252 20.77 19.46 -26.12
CA GLY A 252 22.06 19.96 -26.61
C GLY A 252 21.94 21.12 -27.61
N ARG A 253 20.84 21.19 -28.38
CA ARG A 253 20.55 22.32 -29.30
C ARG A 253 20.24 23.64 -28.58
N TRP A 254 20.04 23.64 -27.27
CA TRP A 254 19.89 24.87 -26.48
C TRP A 254 21.23 25.45 -25.97
N LEU A 255 22.31 24.66 -25.96
CA LEU A 255 23.67 25.16 -25.63
C LEU A 255 24.39 25.82 -26.81
N HIS A 256 23.79 25.79 -28.01
CA HIS A 256 24.37 26.29 -29.26
C HIS A 256 23.43 27.31 -29.94
N LYS A 257 22.80 28.16 -29.13
CA LYS A 257 21.99 29.32 -29.53
C LYS A 257 22.66 30.62 -29.07
#